data_AF-A0AAE2VCP1-F1
#
_entry.id   AF-A0AAE2VCP1-F1
#
_cell.length_a   1.000
_cell.length_b   1.000
_cell.length_c   1.000
_cell.angle_alpha   90.00
_cell.angle_beta   90.00
_cell.angle_gamma   90.00
#
_symmetry.space_group_name_H-M   'P 1'
#
loop_
_entity.id
_entity.type
_entity.pdbx_description
1 polymer ?
#
loop_
_entity_poly.entity_id
_entity_poly.type
_entity_poly.pdbx_seq_one_letter_code
_entity_poly.pdbx_strand_id
1 'polypeptide(L)'
;MSNTHLPVSEYIKQGIFIIAVIAIALFGIKSCRKFQKKRQIVVELSTHASESAAYEQFYQDNARENLFRAMLTIHQGVELGMTPAELIDQVLNKDEGEMFSTETPDNLSTREELIREALLSNYDNCRKLGIFDNALNLDALKDGEFPTIGSGPSEGDEVIIDYIIPSYLLPGAEKMLPNLSIAPPLPADYDSSQNLSAFAIARSKQLAKQLAEARLIEKEVYKKVLDYYETITKQPLVAPKTEDAEASE
;
A
#
# COMPACT_ATOMS: atom_id res chain seq x y z
N MET A 1 -22.91 -2.23 70.42
CA MET A 1 -22.33 -2.41 69.08
C MET A 1 -23.49 -2.68 68.13
N SER A 2 -23.97 -1.64 67.45
CA SER A 2 -25.16 -1.73 66.60
C SER A 2 -24.77 -2.37 65.27
N ASN A 3 -25.22 -3.59 65.02
CA ASN A 3 -25.14 -4.20 63.70
C ASN A 3 -26.12 -3.47 62.78
N THR A 4 -25.66 -2.41 62.13
CA THR A 4 -26.37 -1.75 61.03
C THR A 4 -26.32 -2.69 59.82
N HIS A 5 -27.25 -3.64 59.76
CA HIS A 5 -27.59 -4.32 58.53
C HIS A 5 -28.17 -3.28 57.56
N LEU A 6 -27.42 -2.97 56.51
CA LEU A 6 -27.93 -2.14 55.41
C LEU A 6 -29.13 -2.87 54.77
N PRO A 7 -30.18 -2.16 54.33
CA PRO A 7 -31.29 -2.80 53.66
C PRO A 7 -30.79 -3.50 52.39
N VAL A 8 -31.35 -4.68 52.06
CA VAL A 8 -30.95 -5.49 50.88
C VAL A 8 -30.89 -4.68 49.58
N SER A 9 -31.73 -3.65 49.46
CA SER A 9 -31.75 -2.71 48.33
C SER A 9 -30.47 -1.87 48.18
N GLU A 10 -29.75 -1.56 49.26
CA GLU A 10 -28.47 -0.84 49.20
C GLU A 10 -27.31 -1.74 48.79
N TYR A 11 -27.28 -3.00 49.23
CA TYR A 11 -26.30 -3.98 48.73
C TYR A 11 -26.47 -4.23 47.22
N ILE A 12 -27.71 -4.26 46.72
CA ILE A 12 -27.97 -4.40 45.28
C ILE A 12 -27.47 -3.18 44.50
N LYS A 13 -27.74 -1.95 44.99
CA LYS A 13 -27.25 -0.71 44.35
C LYS A 13 -25.72 -0.63 44.35
N GLN A 14 -25.07 -1.00 45.45
CA GLN A 14 -23.61 -1.04 45.54
C GLN A 14 -23.03 -2.12 44.60
N GLY A 15 -23.65 -3.30 44.52
CA GLY A 15 -23.26 -4.36 43.58
C GLY A 15 -23.34 -3.89 42.12
N ILE A 16 -24.44 -3.25 41.72
CA ILE A 16 -24.61 -2.69 40.37
C ILE A 16 -23.56 -1.60 40.10
N PHE A 17 -23.28 -0.73 41.07
CA PHE A 17 -22.27 0.31 40.94
C PHE A 17 -20.86 -0.27 40.74
N ILE A 18 -20.48 -1.29 41.52
CA ILE A 18 -19.19 -1.98 41.38
C ILE A 18 -19.07 -2.62 40.00
N ILE A 19 -20.13 -3.30 39.52
CA ILE A 19 -20.15 -3.90 38.18
C ILE A 19 -20.00 -2.82 37.10
N ALA A 20 -20.68 -1.67 37.24
CA ALA A 20 -20.57 -0.55 36.32
C ALA A 20 -19.13 0.02 36.28
N VAL A 21 -18.50 0.20 37.43
CA VAL A 21 -17.10 0.68 37.53
C VAL A 21 -16.13 -0.31 36.88
N ILE A 22 -16.30 -1.61 37.14
CA ILE A 22 -15.48 -2.65 36.51
C ILE A 22 -15.67 -2.65 34.99
N ALA A 23 -16.91 -2.52 34.51
CA ALA A 23 -17.20 -2.45 33.08
C ALA A 23 -16.53 -1.23 32.41
N ILE A 24 -16.59 -0.05 33.04
CA ILE A 24 -15.91 1.16 32.57
C ILE A 24 -14.39 0.98 32.55
N ALA A 25 -13.83 0.39 33.61
CA ALA A 25 -12.39 0.12 33.69
C ALA A 25 -11.92 -0.85 32.58
N LEU A 26 -12.65 -1.94 32.37
CA LEU A 26 -12.36 -2.91 31.31
C LEU A 26 -12.49 -2.28 29.91
N PHE A 27 -13.51 -1.45 29.70
CA PHE A 27 -13.68 -0.72 28.45
C PHE A 27 -12.54 0.29 28.22
N GLY A 28 -12.15 1.04 29.26
CA GLY A 28 -11.02 1.96 29.22
C GLY A 28 -9.71 1.26 28.84
N ILE A 29 -9.40 0.13 29.50
CA ILE A 29 -8.20 -0.67 29.19
C ILE A 29 -8.22 -1.16 27.74
N LYS A 30 -9.35 -1.68 27.26
CA LYS A 30 -9.50 -2.14 25.87
C LYS A 30 -9.29 -1.00 24.87
N SER A 31 -9.87 0.17 25.15
CA SER A 31 -9.72 1.36 24.31
C SER A 31 -8.27 1.86 24.27
N CYS A 32 -7.61 1.97 25.43
CA CYS A 32 -6.20 2.34 25.53
C CYS A 32 -5.29 1.37 24.77
N ARG A 33 -5.52 0.05 24.89
CA ARG A 33 -4.75 -0.96 24.14
C ARG A 33 -4.95 -0.82 22.63
N LYS A 34 -6.19 -0.58 22.18
CA LYS A 34 -6.48 -0.35 20.76
C LYS A 34 -5.77 0.90 20.24
N PHE A 35 -5.79 1.98 21.02
CA PHE A 35 -5.10 3.22 20.69
C PHE A 35 -3.57 3.05 20.61
N GLN A 36 -2.99 2.32 21.56
CA GLN A 36 -1.55 2.00 21.53
C GLN A 36 -1.17 1.20 20.27
N LYS A 37 -1.97 0.20 19.89
CA LYS A 37 -1.74 -0.57 18.66
C LYS A 37 -1.82 0.31 17.41
N LYS A 38 -2.83 1.18 17.31
CA LYS A 38 -2.94 2.13 16.18
C LYS A 38 -1.69 3.00 16.07
N ARG A 39 -1.21 3.55 17.20
CA ARG A 39 0.02 4.36 17.23
C ARG A 39 1.26 3.57 16.81
N GLN A 40 1.39 2.32 17.24
CA GLN A 40 2.50 1.46 16.83
C GLN A 40 2.50 1.24 15.32
N ILE A 41 1.33 0.99 14.72
CA ILE A 41 1.19 0.81 13.27
C ILE A 41 1.61 2.07 12.51
N VAL A 42 1.22 3.26 12.99
CA VAL A 42 1.66 4.53 12.40
C VAL A 42 3.19 4.67 12.44
N VAL A 43 3.82 4.33 13.57
CA VAL A 43 5.30 4.39 13.70
C VAL A 43 6.01 3.36 12.82
N GLU A 44 5.45 2.16 12.71
CA GLU A 44 6.00 1.11 11.86
C GLU A 44 5.88 1.49 10.38
N LEU A 45 4.71 1.96 9.96
CA LEU A 45 4.48 2.39 8.58
C LEU A 45 5.31 3.64 8.23
N SER A 46 5.55 4.56 9.16
CA SER A 46 6.41 5.72 8.92
C SER A 46 7.87 5.34 8.67
N THR A 47 8.32 4.20 9.19
CA THR A 47 9.64 3.64 8.88
C THR A 47 9.69 3.19 7.43
N HIS A 48 8.66 2.46 6.98
CA HIS A 48 8.54 1.95 5.60
C HIS A 48 8.26 3.04 4.55
N ALA A 49 7.57 4.11 4.96
CA ALA A 49 7.21 5.26 4.13
C ALA A 49 8.20 6.43 4.26
N SER A 50 9.33 6.25 4.96
CA SER A 50 10.37 7.29 5.04
C SER A 50 11.00 7.54 3.68
N GLU A 51 11.50 8.76 3.42
CA GLU A 51 12.18 9.07 2.15
C GLU A 51 13.33 8.08 1.85
N SER A 52 14.12 7.73 2.87
CA SER A 52 15.21 6.75 2.71
C SER A 52 14.70 5.35 2.34
N ALA A 53 13.58 4.92 2.93
CA ALA A 53 12.96 3.65 2.62
C ALA A 53 12.35 3.63 1.21
N ALA A 54 11.81 4.78 0.77
CA ALA A 54 11.11 4.91 -0.49
C ALA A 54 12.04 5.14 -1.69
N TYR A 55 13.17 5.84 -1.53
CA TYR A 55 13.98 6.33 -2.65
C TYR A 55 15.43 5.87 -2.65
N GLU A 56 16.00 5.55 -1.48
CA GLU A 56 17.45 5.37 -1.31
C GLU A 56 17.84 3.92 -1.03
N GLN A 57 17.04 2.95 -1.50
CA GLN A 57 17.36 1.54 -1.33
C GLN A 57 18.58 1.13 -2.15
N PHE A 58 19.50 0.39 -1.54
CA PHE A 58 20.71 -0.09 -2.21
C PHE A 58 20.42 -1.23 -3.20
N TYR A 59 19.47 -2.11 -2.85
CA TYR A 59 19.13 -3.32 -3.60
C TYR A 59 17.62 -3.37 -3.89
N GLN A 60 17.28 -3.96 -5.04
CA GLN A 60 15.89 -4.18 -5.45
C GLN A 60 15.12 -5.07 -4.46
N ASP A 61 15.77 -6.10 -3.93
CA ASP A 61 15.16 -7.00 -2.93
C ASP A 61 14.72 -6.25 -1.67
N ASN A 62 15.55 -5.32 -1.17
CA ASN A 62 15.19 -4.50 -0.01
C ASN A 62 13.97 -3.61 -0.29
N ALA A 63 13.87 -3.05 -1.49
CA ALA A 63 12.72 -2.23 -1.89
C ALA A 63 11.43 -3.08 -1.97
N ARG A 64 11.52 -4.31 -2.49
CA ARG A 64 10.42 -5.28 -2.49
C ARG A 64 10.01 -5.64 -1.07
N GLU A 65 10.96 -6.06 -0.22
CA GLU A 65 10.67 -6.44 1.16
C GLU A 65 10.00 -5.30 1.93
N ASN A 66 10.49 -4.07 1.72
CA ASN A 66 9.90 -2.87 2.32
C ASN A 66 8.45 -2.65 1.85
N LEU A 67 8.18 -2.82 0.55
CA LEU A 67 6.83 -2.72 0.00
C LEU A 67 5.89 -3.76 0.63
N PHE A 68 6.30 -5.03 0.71
CA PHE A 68 5.47 -6.09 1.28
C PHE A 68 5.18 -5.87 2.76
N ARG A 69 6.19 -5.49 3.55
CA ARG A 69 5.99 -5.14 4.97
C ARG A 69 5.07 -3.92 5.12
N ALA A 70 5.20 -2.91 4.27
CA ALA A 70 4.27 -1.77 4.25
C ALA A 70 2.82 -2.21 3.97
N MET A 71 2.60 -3.14 3.04
CA MET A 71 1.25 -3.66 2.73
C MET A 71 0.64 -4.39 3.93
N LEU A 72 1.43 -5.20 4.63
CA LEU A 72 0.99 -5.84 5.86
C LEU A 72 0.64 -4.81 6.94
N THR A 73 1.49 -3.82 7.17
CA THR A 73 1.26 -2.79 8.19
C THR A 73 0.00 -1.96 7.90
N ILE A 74 -0.25 -1.63 6.63
CA ILE A 74 -1.50 -0.98 6.22
C ILE A 74 -2.70 -1.89 6.50
N HIS A 75 -2.61 -3.17 6.14
CA HIS A 75 -3.68 -4.14 6.38
C HIS A 75 -4.01 -4.28 7.88
N GLN A 76 -2.99 -4.41 8.74
CA GLN A 76 -3.17 -4.43 10.19
C GLN A 76 -3.85 -3.14 10.70
N GLY A 77 -3.54 -2.00 10.09
CA GLY A 77 -4.20 -0.74 10.43
C GLY A 77 -5.68 -0.75 10.07
N VAL A 78 -6.04 -1.33 8.93
CA VAL A 78 -7.42 -1.53 8.49
C VAL A 78 -8.18 -2.46 9.44
N GLU A 79 -7.57 -3.55 9.90
CA GLU A 79 -8.14 -4.45 10.91
C GLU A 79 -8.43 -3.74 12.25
N LEU A 80 -7.70 -2.66 12.57
CA LEU A 80 -7.99 -1.81 13.72
C LEU A 80 -9.09 -0.76 13.47
N GLY A 81 -9.67 -0.73 12.27
CA GLY A 81 -10.70 0.20 11.84
C GLY A 81 -10.14 1.59 11.52
N MET A 82 -9.07 1.64 10.73
CA MET A 82 -8.61 2.85 10.03
C MET A 82 -8.82 2.63 8.52
N THR A 83 -9.07 3.67 7.74
CA THR A 83 -8.97 3.50 6.28
C THR A 83 -7.50 3.56 5.85
N PRO A 84 -7.12 2.93 4.71
CA PRO A 84 -5.76 3.02 4.19
C PRO A 84 -5.30 4.47 3.95
N ALA A 85 -6.20 5.30 3.41
CA ALA A 85 -5.93 6.71 3.15
C ALA A 85 -5.68 7.48 4.44
N GLU A 86 -6.58 7.39 5.43
CA GLU A 86 -6.40 8.06 6.74
C GLU A 86 -5.10 7.63 7.42
N LEU A 87 -4.76 6.34 7.35
CA LEU A 87 -3.53 5.83 7.96
C LEU A 87 -2.28 6.40 7.29
N ILE A 88 -2.22 6.38 5.95
CA ILE A 88 -1.08 6.91 5.21
C ILE A 88 -0.99 8.43 5.38
N ASP A 89 -2.12 9.13 5.37
CA ASP A 89 -2.20 10.57 5.62
C ASP A 89 -1.67 10.90 7.02
N GLN A 90 -2.00 10.10 8.04
CA GLN A 90 -1.46 10.26 9.39
C GLN A 90 0.05 9.99 9.48
N VAL A 91 0.58 9.10 8.62
CA VAL A 91 2.01 8.78 8.57
C VAL A 91 2.82 9.90 7.90
N LEU A 92 2.28 10.49 6.83
CA LEU A 92 2.97 11.51 6.05
C LEU A 92 2.80 12.91 6.64
N ASN A 93 1.61 13.25 7.13
CA ASN A 93 1.36 14.52 7.84
C ASN A 93 1.82 14.40 9.29
N LYS A 94 3.13 14.33 9.52
CA LYS A 94 3.75 14.17 10.85
C LYS A 94 3.27 15.24 11.86
N ASP A 95 2.08 15.04 12.43
CA ASP A 95 1.63 15.73 13.62
C ASP A 95 2.33 15.07 14.81
N GLU A 96 3.61 15.41 14.97
CA GLU A 96 4.28 15.30 16.26
C GLU A 96 3.66 16.34 17.22
N GLY A 97 2.44 16.07 17.72
CA GLY A 97 2.06 16.56 19.04
C GLY A 97 0.68 17.19 19.22
N GLU A 98 -0.06 17.54 18.17
CA GLU A 98 -1.29 18.31 18.38
C GLU A 98 -2.52 17.58 17.84
N MET A 99 -3.18 16.82 18.71
CA MET A 99 -4.55 16.32 18.47
C MET A 99 -5.61 17.44 18.28
N PHE A 100 -5.20 18.71 18.16
CA PHE A 100 -6.06 19.89 18.11
C PHE A 100 -5.48 21.06 17.27
N SER A 101 -4.68 20.80 16.24
CA SER A 101 -4.36 21.88 15.29
C SER A 101 -5.56 22.10 14.36
N THR A 102 -6.16 23.29 14.44
CA THR A 102 -7.19 23.80 13.50
C THR A 102 -6.60 24.29 12.18
N GLU A 103 -5.33 24.02 11.94
CA GLU A 103 -4.65 24.45 10.72
C GLU A 103 -4.91 23.43 9.62
N THR A 104 -5.29 23.95 8.44
CA THR A 104 -5.51 23.19 7.22
C THR A 104 -4.39 22.18 7.00
N PRO A 105 -4.67 20.93 6.59
CA PRO A 105 -3.63 19.96 6.31
C PRO A 105 -2.62 20.60 5.37
N ASP A 106 -1.36 20.66 5.79
CA ASP A 106 -0.26 21.10 4.95
C ASP A 106 -0.30 20.26 3.66
N ASN A 107 -0.19 20.91 2.51
CA ASN A 107 -0.16 20.16 1.25
C ASN A 107 1.10 19.27 1.27
N LEU A 108 0.90 17.96 1.09
CA LEU A 108 2.00 16.99 0.96
C LEU A 108 3.01 17.47 -0.08
N SER A 109 4.29 17.26 0.19
CA SER A 109 5.31 17.46 -0.84
C SER A 109 5.11 16.48 -2.00
N THR A 110 5.58 16.81 -3.20
CA THR A 110 5.50 15.91 -4.37
C THR A 110 6.11 14.52 -4.09
N ARG A 111 7.12 14.43 -3.20
CA ARG A 111 7.72 13.17 -2.79
C ARG A 111 6.82 12.36 -1.86
N GLU A 112 6.11 13.01 -0.95
CA GLU A 112 5.15 12.35 -0.07
C GLU A 112 3.91 11.91 -0.85
N GLU A 113 3.44 12.71 -1.80
CA GLU A 113 2.36 12.33 -2.74
C GLU A 113 2.71 11.07 -3.53
N LEU A 114 3.94 10.98 -4.05
CA LEU A 114 4.43 9.79 -4.76
C LEU A 114 4.42 8.54 -3.87
N ILE A 115 4.86 8.65 -2.63
CA ILE A 115 4.83 7.55 -1.66
C ILE A 115 3.39 7.14 -1.36
N ARG A 116 2.51 8.14 -1.14
CA ARG A 116 1.10 7.93 -0.85
C ARG A 116 0.39 7.18 -1.97
N GLU A 117 0.54 7.65 -3.21
CA GLU A 117 -0.05 7.03 -4.40
C GLU A 117 0.44 5.58 -4.57
N ALA A 118 1.73 5.35 -4.38
CA ALA A 118 2.32 4.02 -4.50
C ALA A 118 1.78 3.04 -3.46
N LEU A 119 1.73 3.44 -2.19
CA LEU A 119 1.22 2.61 -1.11
C LEU A 119 -0.28 2.31 -1.28
N LEU A 120 -1.09 3.32 -1.64
CA LEU A 120 -2.52 3.13 -1.88
C LEU A 120 -2.78 2.21 -3.07
N SER A 121 -2.08 2.41 -4.19
CA SER A 121 -2.23 1.59 -5.38
C SER A 121 -1.84 0.13 -5.11
N ASN A 122 -0.73 -0.10 -4.41
CA ASN A 122 -0.29 -1.46 -4.09
C ASN A 122 -1.20 -2.15 -3.08
N TYR A 123 -1.76 -1.40 -2.12
CA TYR A 123 -2.71 -1.96 -1.17
C TYR A 123 -4.00 -2.40 -1.86
N ASP A 124 -4.50 -1.58 -2.80
CA ASP A 124 -5.66 -1.92 -3.63
C ASP A 124 -5.37 -3.15 -4.52
N ASN A 125 -4.17 -3.26 -5.10
CA ASN A 125 -3.76 -4.46 -5.84
C ASN A 125 -3.76 -5.71 -4.95
N CYS A 126 -3.17 -5.63 -3.75
CA CYS A 126 -3.17 -6.75 -2.79
C CYS A 126 -4.58 -7.19 -2.41
N ARG A 127 -5.50 -6.24 -2.20
CA ARG A 127 -6.92 -6.52 -1.95
C ARG A 127 -7.58 -7.23 -3.13
N LYS A 128 -7.35 -6.75 -4.36
CA LYS A 128 -7.92 -7.33 -5.58
C LYS A 128 -7.41 -8.73 -5.87
N LEU A 129 -6.17 -9.03 -5.47
CA LEU A 129 -5.53 -10.33 -5.62
C LEU A 129 -5.84 -11.28 -4.44
N GLY A 130 -6.63 -10.87 -3.45
CA GLY A 130 -6.96 -11.69 -2.27
C GLY A 130 -5.75 -12.02 -1.40
N ILE A 131 -4.70 -11.18 -1.41
CA ILE A 131 -3.46 -11.47 -0.69
C ILE A 131 -3.69 -11.53 0.83
N PHE A 132 -4.57 -10.67 1.34
CA PHE A 132 -4.82 -10.58 2.79
C PHE A 132 -5.75 -11.66 3.35
N ASP A 133 -6.36 -12.48 2.49
CA ASP A 133 -7.39 -13.45 2.91
C ASP A 133 -6.78 -14.74 3.51
N ASN A 134 -5.46 -14.92 3.39
CA ASN A 134 -4.73 -16.11 3.85
C ASN A 134 -3.65 -15.75 4.86
N ALA A 135 -3.63 -16.44 6.01
CA ALA A 135 -2.61 -16.27 7.05
C ALA A 135 -1.19 -16.53 6.53
N LEU A 136 -0.99 -17.50 5.62
CA LEU A 136 0.34 -17.78 5.03
C LEU A 136 0.85 -16.59 4.23
N ASN A 137 -0.03 -15.87 3.53
CA ASN A 137 0.35 -14.66 2.81
C ASN A 137 0.68 -13.52 3.77
N LEU A 138 -0.01 -13.40 4.91
CA LEU A 138 0.32 -12.41 5.93
C LEU A 138 1.70 -12.66 6.54
N ASP A 139 2.06 -13.93 6.75
CA ASP A 139 3.40 -14.32 7.18
C ASP A 139 4.45 -14.05 6.09
N ALA A 140 4.16 -14.37 4.82
CA ALA A 140 5.04 -14.05 3.69
C ALA A 140 5.30 -12.54 3.57
N LEU A 141 4.25 -11.71 3.67
CA LEU A 141 4.38 -10.24 3.64
C LEU A 141 5.22 -9.71 4.80
N LYS A 142 5.12 -10.33 5.99
CA LYS A 142 5.90 -9.96 7.17
C LYS A 142 7.39 -10.22 6.94
N ASP A 143 7.70 -11.38 6.38
CA ASP A 143 9.08 -11.79 6.13
C ASP A 143 9.65 -11.09 4.88
N GLY A 144 8.80 -10.53 4.02
CA GLY A 144 9.19 -9.84 2.79
C GLY A 144 9.33 -10.78 1.58
N GLU A 145 8.68 -11.93 1.68
CA GLU A 145 8.61 -12.98 0.65
C GLU A 145 7.40 -12.77 -0.26
N PHE A 146 7.41 -13.43 -1.41
CA PHE A 146 6.32 -13.34 -2.39
C PHE A 146 5.08 -14.08 -1.87
N PRO A 147 3.93 -13.39 -1.69
CA PRO A 147 2.68 -14.07 -1.37
C PRO A 147 2.08 -14.75 -2.60
N THR A 148 1.18 -15.69 -2.36
CA THR A 148 0.38 -16.37 -3.39
C THR A 148 -0.94 -15.64 -3.62
N ILE A 149 -1.40 -15.55 -4.87
CA ILE A 149 -2.68 -14.93 -5.23
C ILE A 149 -3.83 -15.78 -4.70
N GLY A 150 -4.72 -15.15 -3.94
CA GLY A 150 -5.86 -15.81 -3.31
C GLY A 150 -7.17 -15.70 -4.09
N SER A 151 -7.23 -14.83 -5.12
CA SER A 151 -8.43 -14.70 -5.95
C SER A 151 -8.13 -14.17 -7.35
N GLY A 152 -8.97 -14.56 -8.31
CA GLY A 152 -8.93 -14.08 -9.69
C GLY A 152 -8.34 -15.09 -10.69
N PRO A 153 -8.04 -14.66 -11.92
CA PRO A 153 -7.61 -15.57 -13.00
C PRO A 153 -6.28 -16.29 -12.76
N SER A 154 -5.42 -15.73 -11.90
CA SER A 154 -4.10 -16.26 -11.53
C SER A 154 -4.06 -16.80 -10.09
N GLU A 155 -5.20 -17.23 -9.55
CA GLU A 155 -5.27 -17.82 -8.21
C GLU A 155 -4.32 -19.03 -8.09
N GLY A 156 -3.54 -19.05 -7.01
CA GLY A 156 -2.53 -20.07 -6.76
C GLY A 156 -1.12 -19.73 -7.29
N ASP A 157 -0.97 -18.72 -8.13
CA ASP A 157 0.34 -18.25 -8.59
C ASP A 157 1.00 -17.30 -7.58
N GLU A 158 2.33 -17.21 -7.60
CA GLU A 158 3.06 -16.18 -6.87
C GLU A 158 2.90 -14.81 -7.54
N VAL A 159 2.75 -13.75 -6.74
CA VAL A 159 2.78 -12.38 -7.28
C VAL A 159 4.15 -12.03 -7.82
N ILE A 160 4.20 -11.06 -8.73
CA ILE A 160 5.44 -10.43 -9.15
C ILE A 160 5.48 -8.96 -8.72
N ILE A 161 6.69 -8.39 -8.66
CA ILE A 161 6.87 -6.95 -8.63
C ILE A 161 7.14 -6.48 -10.04
N ASP A 162 6.14 -5.83 -10.63
CA ASP A 162 6.25 -5.14 -11.91
C ASP A 162 6.70 -3.68 -11.71
N TYR A 163 7.18 -3.06 -12.78
CA TYR A 163 7.67 -1.68 -12.80
C TYR A 163 6.82 -0.79 -13.67
N ILE A 164 6.35 0.33 -13.10
CA ILE A 164 5.58 1.32 -13.86
C ILE A 164 6.44 1.91 -14.99
N ILE A 165 7.71 2.18 -14.72
CA ILE A 165 8.72 2.53 -15.72
C ILE A 165 9.77 1.41 -15.71
N PRO A 166 9.95 0.70 -16.83
CA PRO A 166 10.94 -0.37 -16.93
C PRO A 166 12.38 0.11 -16.66
N SER A 167 13.17 -0.72 -15.98
CA SER A 167 14.56 -0.39 -15.60
C SER A 167 15.50 -0.08 -16.76
N TYR A 168 15.23 -0.60 -17.97
CA TYR A 168 16.04 -0.27 -19.14
C TYR A 168 15.83 1.19 -19.62
N LEU A 169 14.70 1.82 -19.27
CA LEU A 169 14.44 3.25 -19.50
C LEU A 169 14.91 4.11 -18.34
N LEU A 170 14.76 3.61 -17.12
CA LEU A 170 15.12 4.31 -15.90
C LEU A 170 15.90 3.40 -14.94
N PRO A 171 17.21 3.23 -15.15
CA PRO A 171 18.04 2.41 -14.27
C PRO A 171 18.04 2.96 -12.85
N GLY A 172 17.85 2.08 -11.85
CA GLY A 172 17.77 2.44 -10.44
C GLY A 172 16.34 2.65 -9.93
N ALA A 173 15.36 2.85 -10.81
CA ALA A 173 13.97 2.97 -10.37
C ALA A 173 13.37 1.65 -9.87
N GLU A 174 13.97 0.50 -10.16
CA GLU A 174 13.62 -0.78 -9.53
C GLU A 174 13.81 -0.79 -8.00
N LYS A 175 14.49 0.23 -7.46
CA LYS A 175 14.74 0.40 -6.03
C LYS A 175 13.85 1.47 -5.41
N MET A 176 13.07 2.18 -6.22
CA MET A 176 12.19 3.26 -5.78
C MET A 176 10.79 2.72 -5.57
N LEU A 177 10.28 2.84 -4.34
CA LEU A 177 8.94 2.41 -3.96
C LEU A 177 7.85 2.93 -4.94
N PRO A 178 7.88 4.20 -5.40
CA PRO A 178 6.85 4.69 -6.31
C PRO A 178 6.83 4.07 -7.70
N ASN A 179 7.88 3.34 -8.09
CA ASN A 179 7.93 2.64 -9.36
C ASN A 179 7.47 1.17 -9.25
N LEU A 180 7.30 0.64 -8.04
CA LEU A 180 6.95 -0.75 -7.79
C LEU A 180 5.43 -0.96 -7.85
N SER A 181 5.02 -2.07 -8.48
CA SER A 181 3.61 -2.48 -8.56
C SER A 181 3.48 -3.98 -8.34
N ILE A 182 2.74 -4.37 -7.30
CA ILE A 182 2.35 -5.77 -7.07
C ILE A 182 1.33 -6.15 -8.14
N ALA A 183 1.64 -7.20 -8.90
CA ALA A 183 0.86 -7.63 -10.05
C ALA A 183 0.80 -9.16 -10.14
N PRO A 184 -0.20 -9.72 -10.83
CA PRO A 184 -0.17 -11.13 -11.21
C PRO A 184 0.96 -11.38 -12.22
N PRO A 185 1.46 -12.63 -12.32
CA PRO A 185 2.45 -12.98 -13.33
C PRO A 185 1.88 -12.74 -14.72
N LEU A 186 2.74 -12.26 -15.62
CA LEU A 186 2.39 -12.13 -17.02
C LEU A 186 2.42 -13.52 -17.68
N PRO A 187 1.51 -13.81 -18.64
CA PRO A 187 1.59 -15.01 -19.47
C PRO A 187 2.96 -15.13 -20.14
N ALA A 188 3.44 -16.36 -20.33
CA ALA A 188 4.78 -16.63 -20.88
C ALA A 188 4.97 -16.09 -22.31
N ASP A 189 3.89 -15.85 -23.05
CA ASP A 189 3.84 -15.31 -24.41
C ASP A 189 3.57 -13.78 -24.45
N TYR A 190 3.51 -13.13 -23.29
CA TYR A 190 3.19 -11.70 -23.22
C TYR A 190 4.40 -10.83 -23.59
N ASP A 191 4.36 -10.23 -24.78
CA ASP A 191 5.31 -9.17 -25.16
C ASP A 191 4.86 -7.81 -24.58
N SER A 192 5.52 -7.42 -23.48
CA SER A 192 5.28 -6.13 -22.80
C SER A 192 5.62 -4.92 -23.66
N SER A 193 6.44 -5.05 -24.71
CA SER A 193 6.76 -3.95 -25.62
C SER A 193 5.67 -3.71 -26.68
N GLN A 194 4.89 -4.75 -27.01
CA GLN A 194 3.84 -4.69 -28.02
C GLN A 194 2.43 -4.53 -27.44
N ASN A 195 2.21 -4.92 -26.18
CA ASN A 195 0.89 -4.90 -25.53
C ASN A 195 0.77 -3.85 -24.41
N LEU A 196 1.39 -2.68 -24.57
CA LEU A 196 1.23 -1.58 -23.62
C LEU A 196 -0.13 -0.90 -23.81
N SER A 197 -0.99 -0.98 -22.79
CA SER A 197 -2.25 -0.23 -22.80
C SER A 197 -2.02 1.27 -22.75
N ALA A 198 -2.92 2.05 -23.36
CA ALA A 198 -2.87 3.51 -23.29
C ALA A 198 -2.85 4.03 -21.84
N PHE A 199 -3.53 3.31 -20.93
CA PHE A 199 -3.51 3.59 -19.50
C PHE A 199 -2.12 3.37 -18.88
N ALA A 200 -1.45 2.25 -19.19
CA ALA A 200 -0.09 1.98 -18.72
C ALA A 200 0.88 3.06 -19.21
N ILE A 201 0.81 3.43 -20.49
CA ILE A 201 1.64 4.51 -21.06
C ILE A 201 1.40 5.85 -20.35
N ALA A 202 0.13 6.21 -20.12
CA ALA A 202 -0.21 7.44 -19.41
C ALA A 202 0.33 7.44 -17.97
N ARG A 203 0.19 6.31 -17.26
CA ARG A 203 0.71 6.11 -15.91
C ARG A 203 2.24 6.26 -15.87
N SER A 204 2.96 5.65 -16.80
CA SER A 204 4.42 5.76 -16.88
C SER A 204 4.89 7.19 -17.18
N LYS A 205 4.21 7.90 -18.10
CA LYS A 205 4.52 9.30 -18.40
C LYS A 205 4.26 10.21 -17.21
N GLN A 206 3.14 10.00 -16.51
CA GLN A 206 2.79 10.77 -15.31
C GLN A 206 3.81 10.54 -14.20
N LEU A 207 4.17 9.28 -13.92
CA LEU A 207 5.20 8.96 -12.91
C LEU A 207 6.53 9.61 -13.27
N ALA A 208 6.97 9.52 -14.53
CA ALA A 208 8.23 10.14 -14.98
C ALA A 208 8.23 11.66 -14.75
N LYS A 209 7.08 12.32 -14.99
CA LYS A 209 6.92 13.75 -14.72
C LYS A 209 7.03 14.05 -13.23
N GLN A 210 6.32 13.33 -12.38
CA GLN A 210 6.35 13.52 -10.92
C GLN A 210 7.76 13.27 -10.36
N LEU A 211 8.47 12.23 -10.82
CA LEU A 211 9.85 11.96 -10.42
C LEU A 211 10.80 13.10 -10.81
N ALA A 212 10.62 13.71 -11.98
CA ALA A 212 11.42 14.85 -12.43
C ALA A 212 11.12 16.11 -11.60
N GLU A 213 9.85 16.37 -11.30
CA GLU A 213 9.41 17.49 -10.44
C GLU A 213 9.96 17.34 -9.01
N ALA A 214 9.96 16.10 -8.49
CA ALA A 214 10.54 15.73 -7.20
C ALA A 214 12.09 15.69 -7.18
N ARG A 215 12.75 15.99 -8.31
CA ARG A 215 14.20 15.94 -8.50
C ARG A 215 14.82 14.58 -8.17
N LEU A 216 14.08 13.50 -8.39
CA LEU A 216 14.53 12.13 -8.22
C LEU A 216 15.20 11.60 -9.50
N ILE A 217 14.91 12.24 -10.64
CA ILE A 217 15.53 11.94 -11.93
C ILE A 217 15.95 13.23 -12.64
N GLU A 218 16.96 13.13 -13.50
CA GLU A 218 17.42 14.23 -14.34
C GLU A 218 16.44 14.52 -15.50
N LYS A 219 16.45 15.76 -16.00
CA LYS A 219 15.54 16.19 -17.09
C LYS A 219 15.79 15.41 -18.39
N GLU A 220 17.03 15.05 -18.64
CA GLU A 220 17.49 14.27 -19.78
C GLU A 220 16.90 12.86 -19.74
N VAL A 221 16.83 12.26 -18.55
CA VAL A 221 16.25 10.94 -18.33
C VAL A 221 14.74 10.99 -18.48
N TYR A 222 14.08 12.00 -17.90
CA TYR A 222 12.65 12.24 -18.12
C TYR A 222 12.30 12.34 -19.61
N LYS A 223 13.08 13.11 -20.38
CA LYS A 223 12.88 13.24 -21.83
C LYS A 223 13.01 11.90 -22.57
N LYS A 224 14.01 11.07 -22.22
CA LYS A 224 14.17 9.73 -22.82
C LYS A 224 12.94 8.85 -22.61
N VAL A 225 12.35 8.89 -21.42
CA VAL A 225 11.12 8.13 -21.12
C VAL A 225 9.96 8.61 -21.99
N LEU A 226 9.78 9.93 -22.15
CA LEU A 226 8.74 10.47 -23.02
C LEU A 226 8.94 10.08 -24.48
N ASP A 227 10.15 10.26 -25.01
CA ASP A 227 10.50 9.98 -26.41
C ASP A 227 10.25 8.49 -26.74
N TYR A 228 10.59 7.58 -25.82
CA TYR A 228 10.31 6.15 -25.96
C TYR A 228 8.82 5.86 -26.15
N TYR A 229 7.98 6.36 -25.23
CA TYR A 229 6.54 6.10 -25.29
C TYR A 229 5.85 6.82 -26.45
N GLU A 230 6.34 7.98 -26.88
CA GLU A 230 5.87 8.64 -28.11
C GLU A 230 6.16 7.81 -29.36
N THR A 231 7.33 7.17 -29.41
CA THR A 231 7.74 6.32 -30.54
C THR A 231 6.86 5.08 -30.65
N ILE A 232 6.57 4.43 -29.52
CA ILE A 232 5.69 3.25 -29.49
C ILE A 232 4.25 3.61 -29.87
N THR A 233 3.72 4.74 -29.39
CA THR A 233 2.36 5.17 -29.78
C THR A 233 2.22 5.51 -31.26
N LYS A 234 3.33 5.76 -31.97
CA LYS A 234 3.35 6.05 -33.42
C LYS A 234 3.50 4.79 -34.28
N GLN A 235 3.86 3.65 -33.69
CA GLN A 235 3.84 2.36 -34.40
C GLN A 235 2.39 1.86 -34.48
N PRO A 236 1.89 1.51 -35.68
CA PRO A 236 0.53 1.00 -35.80
C PRO A 236 0.40 -0.30 -35.02
N LEU A 237 -0.59 -0.37 -34.12
CA LEU A 237 -1.04 -1.61 -33.48
C LEU A 237 -1.24 -2.65 -34.59
N VAL A 238 -0.35 -3.64 -34.67
CA VAL A 238 -0.48 -4.73 -35.65
C VAL A 238 -1.78 -5.44 -35.30
N ALA A 239 -2.78 -5.32 -36.17
CA ALA A 239 -4.04 -6.01 -36.01
C ALA A 239 -3.77 -7.52 -35.85
N PRO A 240 -4.50 -8.22 -34.96
CA PRO A 240 -4.34 -9.65 -34.81
C PRO A 240 -4.52 -10.29 -36.20
N LYS A 241 -3.55 -11.13 -36.59
CA LYS A 241 -3.67 -11.95 -37.80
C LYS A 241 -4.95 -12.77 -37.65
N THR A 242 -5.98 -12.42 -38.40
CA THR A 242 -7.04 -13.34 -38.77
C THR A 242 -6.36 -14.47 -39.54
N GLU A 243 -6.04 -15.56 -38.84
CA GLU A 243 -5.72 -16.82 -39.50
C GLU A 243 -6.95 -17.26 -40.29
N ASP A 244 -6.67 -17.55 -41.55
CA ASP A 244 -7.61 -17.90 -42.59
C ASP A 244 -8.54 -19.04 -42.16
N ALA A 245 -9.83 -18.72 -42.00
CA ALA A 245 -10.89 -19.72 -42.05
C ALA A 245 -11.18 -20.09 -43.51
N GLU A 246 -10.19 -20.72 -44.18
CA GLU A 246 -10.38 -21.45 -45.42
C GLU A 246 -9.81 -22.85 -45.26
N ALA A 247 -10.64 -23.76 -44.72
CA ALA A 247 -10.57 -25.18 -45.03
C ALA A 247 -11.83 -25.87 -44.48
N SER A 248 -12.80 -26.12 -45.35
CA SER A 248 -13.54 -27.39 -45.48
C SER A 248 -14.64 -27.21 -46.53
N GLU A 249 -14.35 -27.69 -47.74
CA GLU A 249 -15.35 -28.16 -48.70
C GLU A 249 -16.22 -29.27 -48.10
#